data_AF-A0A822B709-F1
#
_entry.id   AF-A0A822B709-F1
#
_cell.length_a   1.000
_cell.length_b   1.000
_cell.length_c   1.000
_cell.angle_alpha   90.00
_cell.angle_beta   90.00
_cell.angle_gamma   90.00
#
_symmetry.space_group_name_H-M   'P 1'
#
loop_
_entity.id
_entity.type
_entity.pdbx_description
1 polymer ?
#
loop_
_entity_poly.entity_id
_entity_poly.type
_entity_poly.pdbx_seq_one_letter_code
_entity_poly.pdbx_strand_id
1 'polypeptide(L)'
;RVSQNKSYRQVNGGAMGSPFTTILANIYMLEWEQKLIKHQSKYHEIYSRYIDNIFTTTNLSKEDILKLLNETTIRDPNIRISTTINQSL
;
A
#
# COMPACT_ATOMS: atom_id res chain seq x y z
N ARG A 1 13.54 3.90 -23.79
CA ARG A 1 13.87 5.33 -23.96
C ARG A 1 15.38 5.45 -24.00
N VAL A 2 15.89 5.87 -25.15
CA VAL A 2 17.31 6.12 -25.42
C VAL A 2 17.78 7.26 -24.52
N SER A 3 18.91 7.08 -23.82
CA SER A 3 19.62 8.18 -23.18
C SER A 3 21.11 7.89 -23.14
N GLN A 4 21.83 8.53 -24.07
CA GLN A 4 23.08 9.25 -23.83
C GLN A 4 23.87 8.81 -22.59
N ASN A 5 24.83 7.89 -22.75
CA ASN A 5 26.06 7.65 -21.96
C ASN A 5 26.10 8.01 -20.45
N LYS A 6 24.96 7.97 -19.74
CA LYS A 6 24.83 8.32 -18.32
C LYS A 6 24.15 7.16 -17.60
N SER A 7 24.83 6.65 -16.58
CA SER A 7 24.30 5.62 -15.68
C SER A 7 23.73 6.28 -14.44
N TYR A 8 22.50 5.94 -14.09
CA TYR A 8 21.82 6.43 -12.88
C TYR A 8 21.57 5.26 -11.93
N ARG A 9 21.77 5.48 -10.63
CA ARG A 9 21.50 4.49 -9.59
C ARG A 9 20.17 4.80 -8.91
N GLN A 10 19.32 3.79 -8.77
CA GLN A 10 18.14 3.86 -7.91
C GLN A 10 18.60 3.91 -6.45
N VAL A 11 18.19 4.95 -5.72
CA VAL A 11 18.53 5.15 -4.30
C VAL A 11 17.43 4.69 -3.36
N ASN A 12 16.17 4.70 -3.82
CA ASN A 12 14.99 4.30 -3.05
C ASN A 12 14.19 3.23 -3.81
N GLY A 13 13.81 2.17 -3.09
CA GLY A 13 13.16 0.99 -3.66
C GLY A 13 14.14 0.09 -4.43
N GLY A 14 13.64 -1.05 -4.90
CA GLY A 14 14.39 -1.96 -5.76
C GLY A 14 14.01 -1.84 -7.24
N ALA A 15 14.80 -2.49 -8.09
CA ALA A 15 14.56 -2.51 -9.53
C ALA A 15 13.23 -3.23 -9.85
N MET A 16 12.31 -2.52 -10.52
CA MET A 16 11.06 -3.11 -10.97
C MET A 16 11.32 -4.26 -11.95
N GLY A 17 10.61 -5.38 -11.77
CA GLY A 17 10.78 -6.59 -12.57
C GLY A 17 11.82 -7.58 -12.02
N SER A 18 12.57 -7.22 -10.97
CA SER A 18 13.41 -8.17 -10.24
C SER A 18 12.55 -9.05 -9.31
N PRO A 19 12.58 -10.40 -9.45
CA PRO A 19 11.86 -11.30 -8.54
C PRO A 19 12.28 -11.12 -7.08
N PHE A 20 13.56 -10.81 -6.85
CA PHE A 20 14.09 -10.52 -5.53
C PHE A 20 13.47 -9.26 -4.92
N THR A 21 13.36 -8.19 -5.72
CA THR A 21 12.69 -6.96 -5.27
C THR A 21 11.22 -7.20 -4.95
N THR A 22 10.52 -8.04 -5.71
CA THR A 22 9.12 -8.41 -5.42
C THR A 22 8.99 -9.11 -4.06
N ILE A 23 9.90 -10.02 -3.71
CA ILE A 23 9.90 -10.70 -2.40
C ILE A 23 10.15 -9.69 -1.27
N LEU A 24 11.16 -8.83 -1.42
CA LEU A 24 11.44 -7.79 -0.43
C LEU A 24 10.26 -6.82 -0.25
N ALA A 25 9.59 -6.43 -1.34
CA ALA A 25 8.40 -5.60 -1.28
C ALA A 25 7.27 -6.29 -0.51
N ASN A 26 7.07 -7.59 -0.69
CA ASN A 26 6.06 -8.35 0.06
C ASN A 26 6.37 -8.41 1.56
N ILE A 27 7.64 -8.59 1.95
CA ILE A 27 8.06 -8.57 3.35
C ILE A 27 7.84 -7.19 3.97
N TYR A 28 8.27 -6.13 3.25
CA TYR A 28 8.08 -4.74 3.68
C TYR A 28 6.59 -4.42 3.88
N MET A 29 5.75 -4.79 2.91
CA MET A 29 4.30 -4.58 2.99
C MET A 29 3.67 -5.38 4.12
N LEU A 30 4.15 -6.59 4.42
CA LEU A 30 3.63 -7.42 5.52
C LEU A 30 3.77 -6.74 6.89
N GLU A 31 4.89 -6.07 7.15
CA GLU A 31 5.09 -5.31 8.40
C GLU A 31 4.19 -4.08 8.48
N TRP A 32 4.05 -3.39 7.34
CA TRP A 32 3.19 -2.22 7.23
C TRP A 32 1.71 -2.58 7.39
N GLU A 33 1.22 -3.66 6.79
CA GLU A 33 -0.20 -4.03 6.78
C GLU A 33 -0.72 -4.62 8.10
N GLN A 34 0.15 -4.98 9.06
CA GLN A 34 -0.23 -5.63 10.32
C GLN A 34 -1.40 -4.97 11.07
N LYS A 35 -1.44 -3.63 11.12
CA LYS A 35 -2.51 -2.89 11.82
C LYS A 35 -3.86 -3.01 11.09
N LEU A 36 -3.83 -3.01 9.76
CA LEU A 36 -5.02 -3.18 8.93
C LEU A 36 -5.54 -4.60 9.12
N ILE A 37 -4.72 -5.63 8.87
CA ILE A 37 -5.12 -7.03 9.05
C ILE A 37 -5.74 -7.29 10.43
N LYS A 38 -5.14 -6.75 11.51
CA LYS A 38 -5.71 -6.88 12.86
C LYS A 38 -7.06 -6.19 13.02
N HIS A 39 -7.23 -5.00 12.46
CA HIS A 39 -8.53 -4.31 12.44
C HIS A 39 -9.56 -5.16 11.69
N GLN A 40 -9.28 -5.53 10.45
CA GLN A 40 -10.21 -6.28 9.61
C GLN A 40 -10.61 -7.62 10.26
N SER A 41 -9.63 -8.35 10.81
CA SER A 41 -9.91 -9.61 11.54
C SER A 41 -10.79 -9.41 12.77
N LYS A 42 -10.63 -8.31 13.52
CA LYS A 42 -11.43 -8.01 14.70
C LYS A 42 -12.90 -7.73 14.34
N TYR A 43 -13.14 -7.12 13.19
CA TYR A 43 -14.48 -6.70 12.75
C TYR A 43 -15.12 -7.63 11.71
N HIS A 44 -14.52 -8.80 11.46
CA HIS A 44 -14.99 -9.76 10.44
C HIS A 44 -15.10 -9.14 9.03
N GLU A 45 -14.17 -8.24 8.73
CA GLU A 45 -14.03 -7.58 7.43
C GLU A 45 -13.02 -8.32 6.55
N ILE A 46 -13.06 -8.06 5.25
CA ILE A 46 -12.13 -8.65 4.28
C ILE A 46 -10.94 -7.71 4.11
N TYR A 47 -9.73 -8.26 4.16
CA TYR A 47 -8.50 -7.62 3.71
C TYR A 47 -7.83 -8.51 2.66
N SER A 48 -7.44 -7.96 1.52
CA SER A 48 -6.72 -8.68 0.48
C SER A 48 -5.76 -7.74 -0.24
N ARG A 49 -4.58 -8.25 -0.57
CA ARG A 49 -3.55 -7.50 -1.30
C ARG A 49 -3.03 -8.31 -2.47
N TYR A 50 -2.88 -7.66 -3.62
CA TYR A 50 -2.19 -8.18 -4.79
C TYR A 50 -1.11 -7.18 -5.21
N ILE A 51 0.16 -7.53 -4.93
CA ILE A 51 1.34 -6.69 -5.16
C ILE A 51 1.17 -5.31 -4.49
N ASP A 52 0.76 -4.30 -5.26
CA ASP A 52 0.58 -2.90 -4.89
C ASP A 52 -0.89 -2.50 -4.70
N ASN A 53 -1.83 -3.39 -5.04
CA ASN A 53 -3.26 -3.15 -4.93
C ASN A 53 -3.83 -3.75 -3.64
N ILE A 54 -4.57 -2.95 -2.88
CA ILE A 54 -5.25 -3.38 -1.66
C ILE A 54 -6.77 -3.30 -1.89
N PHE A 55 -7.47 -4.36 -1.51
CA PHE A 55 -8.91 -4.43 -1.44
C PHE A 55 -9.33 -4.70 0.01
N THR A 56 -10.27 -3.92 0.52
CA THR A 56 -10.81 -4.11 1.87
C THR A 56 -12.30 -3.81 1.91
N THR A 57 -13.05 -4.54 2.73
CA THR A 57 -14.41 -4.14 3.13
C THR A 57 -14.33 -3.47 4.49
N THR A 58 -15.27 -2.58 4.82
CA THR A 58 -15.38 -2.06 6.17
C THR A 58 -16.77 -1.55 6.51
N ASN A 59 -17.15 -1.67 7.78
CA ASN A 59 -18.37 -1.10 8.35
C ASN A 59 -18.15 0.31 8.94
N LEU A 60 -16.94 0.85 8.83
CA LEU A 60 -16.61 2.19 9.30
C LEU A 60 -17.40 3.27 8.55
N SER A 61 -17.65 4.39 9.24
CA SER A 61 -18.18 5.60 8.60
C SER A 61 -17.20 6.14 7.55
N LYS A 62 -17.69 6.96 6.62
CA LYS A 62 -16.82 7.60 5.62
C LYS A 62 -15.72 8.43 6.27
N GLU A 63 -16.03 9.13 7.36
CA GLU A 63 -15.11 9.94 8.14
C GLU A 63 -14.02 9.09 8.78
N ASP A 64 -14.39 7.96 9.38
CA ASP A 64 -13.43 7.04 10.00
C ASP A 64 -12.53 6.36 8.97
N ILE A 65 -13.06 6.05 7.78
CA ILE A 65 -12.26 5.54 6.65
C ILE A 65 -11.22 6.59 6.24
N LEU A 66 -11.62 7.84 6.06
CA LEU A 66 -10.70 8.93 5.71
C LEU A 66 -9.62 9.13 6.77
N LYS A 67 -9.99 9.04 8.05
CA LYS A 67 -9.04 9.11 9.15
C LYS A 67 -8.03 7.94 9.10
N LEU A 68 -8.51 6.72 8.92
CA LEU A 68 -7.66 5.53 8.81
C LEU A 68 -6.67 5.65 7.63
N LEU A 69 -7.13 6.14 6.48
CA LEU A 69 -6.29 6.34 5.28
C LEU A 69 -5.20 7.39 5.50
N ASN A 70 -5.51 8.46 6.22
CA ASN A 70 -4.53 9.50 6.57
C ASN A 70 -3.48 8.96 7.56
N GLU A 71 -3.92 8.28 8.62
CA GLU A 71 -3.03 7.67 9.61
C GLU A 71 -2.09 6.62 8.98
N THR A 72 -2.60 5.82 8.05
CA THR A 72 -1.81 4.80 7.34
C THR A 72 -0.81 5.40 6.37
N THR A 73 -1.12 6.54 5.75
CA THR A 73 -0.19 7.28 4.89
C THR A 73 0.95 7.93 5.68
N ILE A 74 0.69 8.43 6.89
CA ILE A 74 1.72 9.08 7.74
C ILE A 74 2.68 8.06 8.34
N ARG A 75 2.25 6.79 8.48
CA ARG A 75 2.99 5.76 9.20
C ARG A 75 4.36 5.44 8.61
N ASP A 76 4.52 5.57 7.29
CA ASP A 76 5.75 5.25 6.61
C ASP A 76 6.04 6.28 5.50
N PRO A 77 7.16 7.02 5.57
CA PRO A 77 7.47 8.06 4.59
C PRO A 77 7.68 7.51 3.16
N ASN A 78 7.89 6.20 3.00
CA ASN A 78 8.08 5.54 1.71
C ASN A 78 6.78 4.95 1.14
N ILE A 79 5.68 4.91 1.90
CA ILE A 79 4.38 4.41 1.43
C ILE A 79 3.39 5.56 1.32
N ARG A 80 2.82 5.75 0.13
CA ARG A 80 1.78 6.73 -0.11
C ARG A 80 0.53 6.03 -0.64
N ILE A 81 -0.58 6.15 0.10
CA ILE A 81 -1.87 5.64 -0.36
C ILE A 81 -2.54 6.69 -1.23
N SER A 82 -2.99 6.29 -2.42
CA SER A 82 -3.84 7.13 -3.28
C SER A 82 -5.24 6.52 -3.29
N THR A 83 -6.24 7.30 -2.88
CA THR A 83 -7.64 6.83 -2.82
C THR A 83 -8.54 7.71 -3.68
N THR A 84 -9.47 7.09 -4.41
CA THR A 84 -10.56 7.77 -5.11
C THR A 84 -11.88 7.26 -4.54
N ILE A 85 -12.74 8.17 -4.07
CA ILE A 85 -14.04 7.82 -3.51
C ILE A 85 -15.07 7.89 -4.65
N ASN A 86 -15.52 6.73 -5.10
CA ASN A 86 -16.67 6.63 -6.00
C ASN A 86 -17.91 6.39 -5.15
N GLN A 87 -18.93 7.22 -5.33
CA GLN A 87 -20.22 7.10 -4.66
C GLN A 87 -21.27 6.86 -5.74
N SER A 88 -21.78 5.63 -5.83
CA SER A 88 -22.94 5.32 -6.68
C SER A 88 -24.16 6.00 -6.06
N LEU A 89 -24.81 6.88 -6.81
CA LEU A 89 -26.11 7.48 -6.45
C LEU A 89 -27.22 6.44 -6.44
#